data_AF-A0A3B1CQF6-F1
#
_entry.id   AF-A0A3B1CQF6-F1
#
_cell.length_a   1.000
_cell.length_b   1.000
_cell.length_c   1.000
_cell.angle_alpha   90.00
_cell.angle_beta   90.00
_cell.angle_gamma   90.00
#
_symmetry.space_group_name_H-M   'P 1'
#
loop_
_entity.id
_entity.type
_entity.pdbx_description
1 polymer ?
#
loop_
_entity_poly.entity_id
_entity_poly.type
_entity_poly.pdbx_seq_one_letter_code
_entity_poly.pdbx_strand_id
1 'polypeptide(L)'
;MENIDNKTLKEVSVLPIGIAVKLTGVSAQTLRAYERFGLVLPARSSKEQRLYSFEDIERIKKIRESLKKHKIGVTALRSMISMIPCWSIKGCSESDRTNCAVFEGDISPCWTYKHHNNFCADLSCRDCEVYRLNYNFTDARETILKELHRGNR
;
A
#
# COMPACT_ATOMS: atom_id res chain seq x y z
N MET A 1 -15.17 -22.75 -22.67
CA MET A 1 -15.65 -22.53 -21.28
C MET A 1 -14.55 -23.03 -20.38
N GLU A 2 -13.60 -22.16 -20.01
CA GLU A 2 -12.46 -22.56 -19.19
C GLU A 2 -12.80 -22.39 -17.71
N ASN A 3 -12.55 -23.48 -16.96
CA ASN A 3 -12.64 -23.58 -15.51
C ASN A 3 -11.72 -22.55 -14.87
N ILE A 4 -12.30 -21.50 -14.30
CA ILE A 4 -11.54 -20.54 -13.48
C ILE A 4 -11.42 -21.13 -12.08
N ASP A 5 -10.20 -21.56 -11.78
CA ASP A 5 -9.77 -22.11 -10.50
C ASP A 5 -10.14 -21.15 -9.34
N ASN A 6 -10.70 -21.67 -8.25
CA ASN A 6 -11.22 -20.88 -7.11
C ASN A 6 -10.15 -19.98 -6.43
N LYS A 7 -8.87 -20.20 -6.74
CA LYS A 7 -7.73 -19.40 -6.27
C LYS A 7 -7.61 -18.05 -7.02
N THR A 8 -7.93 -18.04 -8.32
CA THR A 8 -7.87 -16.84 -9.18
C THR A 8 -9.00 -15.85 -8.89
N LEU A 9 -10.17 -16.34 -8.45
CA LEU A 9 -11.32 -15.49 -8.11
C LEU A 9 -11.06 -14.59 -6.87
N LYS A 10 -10.20 -15.02 -5.94
CA LYS A 10 -9.79 -14.21 -4.77
C LYS A 10 -8.84 -13.07 -5.15
N GLU A 11 -8.03 -13.24 -6.20
CA GLU A 11 -7.02 -12.26 -6.63
C GLU A 11 -7.52 -11.31 -7.73
N VAL A 12 -8.51 -11.70 -8.54
CA VAL A 12 -8.96 -10.93 -9.73
C VAL A 12 -10.35 -10.32 -9.58
N SER A 13 -11.06 -10.55 -8.47
CA SER A 13 -12.36 -9.88 -8.23
C SER A 13 -12.17 -8.38 -7.97
N VAL A 14 -12.29 -7.60 -9.04
CA VAL A 14 -12.21 -6.15 -9.04
C VAL A 14 -13.58 -5.53 -8.79
N LEU A 15 -13.73 -4.91 -7.61
CA LEU A 15 -14.98 -4.34 -7.12
C LEU A 15 -15.05 -2.84 -7.45
N PRO A 16 -16.16 -2.34 -8.04
CA PRO A 16 -16.32 -0.91 -8.25
C PRO A 16 -16.48 -0.16 -6.91
N ILE A 17 -16.22 1.15 -6.91
CA ILE A 17 -16.24 1.97 -5.68
C ILE A 17 -17.55 1.84 -4.88
N GLY A 18 -18.69 1.66 -5.54
CA GLY A 18 -19.98 1.48 -4.85
C GLY A 18 -20.05 0.21 -3.99
N ILE A 19 -19.43 -0.88 -4.45
CA ILE A 19 -19.33 -2.12 -3.66
C ILE A 19 -18.30 -1.96 -2.55
N ALA A 20 -17.17 -1.30 -2.82
CA ALA A 20 -16.17 -0.99 -1.80
C ALA A 20 -16.76 -0.17 -0.64
N VAL A 21 -17.61 0.83 -0.93
CA VAL A 21 -18.34 1.60 0.09
C VAL A 21 -19.21 0.69 0.96
N LYS A 22 -19.99 -0.21 0.35
CA LYS A 22 -20.85 -1.15 1.09
C LYS A 22 -20.06 -2.08 2.00
N LEU A 23 -18.93 -2.61 1.51
CA LEU A 23 -18.11 -3.59 2.23
C LEU A 23 -17.27 -2.98 3.35
N THR A 24 -16.91 -1.69 3.24
CA THR A 24 -16.02 -1.02 4.19
C THR A 24 -16.76 -0.08 5.14
N GLY A 25 -17.97 0.36 4.77
CA GLY A 25 -18.68 1.43 5.47
C GLY A 25 -17.96 2.79 5.39
N VAL A 26 -17.05 2.96 4.43
CA VAL A 26 -16.31 4.20 4.19
C VAL A 26 -16.89 4.89 2.97
N SER A 27 -17.14 6.21 3.06
CA SER A 27 -17.75 6.97 1.97
C SER A 27 -16.88 6.98 0.71
N ALA A 28 -17.49 7.12 -0.47
CA ALA A 28 -16.74 7.21 -1.73
C ALA A 28 -15.79 8.42 -1.76
N GLN A 29 -16.15 9.53 -1.10
CA GLN A 29 -15.27 10.71 -0.97
C GLN A 29 -14.03 10.37 -0.14
N THR A 30 -14.21 9.66 0.98
CA THR A 30 -13.11 9.21 1.84
C THR A 30 -12.21 8.19 1.14
N LEU A 31 -12.77 7.24 0.38
CA LEU A 31 -11.98 6.29 -0.42
C LEU A 31 -11.10 7.00 -1.46
N ARG A 32 -11.64 8.01 -2.15
CA ARG A 32 -10.85 8.85 -3.06
C ARG A 32 -9.79 9.66 -2.31
N ALA A 33 -10.08 10.10 -1.10
CA ALA A 33 -9.09 10.79 -0.26
C ALA A 33 -7.94 9.83 0.12
N TYR A 34 -8.24 8.59 0.55
CA TYR A 34 -7.23 7.59 0.87
C TYR A 34 -6.32 7.29 -0.33
N GLU A 35 -6.87 7.17 -1.54
CA GLU A 35 -6.07 7.06 -2.77
C GLU A 35 -5.17 8.28 -2.99
N ARG A 36 -5.70 9.51 -2.90
CA ARG A 36 -4.90 10.73 -3.04
C ARG A 36 -3.76 10.83 -2.02
N PHE A 37 -3.99 10.37 -0.80
CA PHE A 37 -2.97 10.30 0.24
C PHE A 37 -2.04 9.08 0.09
N GLY A 38 -2.15 8.29 -0.98
CA GLY A 38 -1.31 7.12 -1.22
C GLY A 38 -1.50 6.00 -0.21
N LEU A 39 -2.64 5.94 0.49
CA LEU A 39 -2.92 4.90 1.48
C LEU A 39 -3.46 3.62 0.83
N VAL A 40 -4.10 3.75 -0.33
CA VAL A 40 -4.65 2.65 -1.14
C VAL A 40 -4.35 2.92 -2.61
N LEU A 41 -3.99 1.89 -3.36
CA LEU A 41 -3.64 1.95 -4.79
C LEU A 41 -4.62 1.15 -5.65
N PRO A 42 -5.90 1.56 -5.77
CA PRO A 42 -6.89 0.78 -6.53
C PRO A 42 -6.44 0.62 -7.99
N ALA A 43 -6.77 -0.54 -8.57
CA ALA A 43 -6.59 -0.75 -10.01
C ALA A 43 -7.56 0.15 -10.80
N ARG A 44 -7.30 0.28 -12.11
CA ARG A 44 -8.20 0.99 -13.03
C ARG A 44 -8.67 0.08 -14.15
N SER A 45 -9.93 0.22 -14.53
CA SER A 45 -10.46 -0.40 -15.74
C SER A 45 -9.97 0.33 -16.99
N SER A 46 -10.19 -0.26 -18.18
CA SER A 46 -9.95 0.43 -19.46
C SER A 46 -10.75 1.73 -19.64
N LYS A 47 -11.79 1.94 -18.83
CA LYS A 47 -12.60 3.17 -18.79
C LYS A 47 -12.21 4.07 -17.61
N GLU A 48 -11.00 3.92 -17.05
CA GLU A 48 -10.48 4.71 -15.92
C GLU A 48 -11.30 4.62 -14.62
N GLN A 49 -12.15 3.59 -14.48
CA GLN A 49 -12.91 3.38 -13.26
C GLN A 49 -12.07 2.69 -12.20
N ARG A 50 -12.17 3.14 -10.94
CA ARG A 50 -11.49 2.52 -9.79
C ARG A 50 -12.04 1.13 -9.51
N LEU A 51 -11.12 0.20 -9.35
CA LEU A 51 -11.36 -1.21 -9.11
C LEU A 51 -10.59 -1.63 -7.85
N TYR A 52 -11.33 -2.09 -6.84
CA TYR A 52 -10.80 -2.48 -5.54
C TYR A 52 -10.77 -4.01 -5.44
N SER A 53 -9.65 -4.60 -5.07
CA SER A 53 -9.58 -6.03 -4.74
C SER A 53 -10.09 -6.27 -3.31
N PHE A 54 -10.30 -7.53 -2.93
CA PHE A 54 -10.56 -7.87 -1.54
C PHE A 54 -9.42 -7.45 -0.59
N GLU A 55 -8.17 -7.46 -1.06
CA GLU A 55 -7.04 -6.95 -0.29
C GLU A 55 -7.16 -5.43 -0.04
N ASP A 56 -7.61 -4.66 -1.03
CA ASP A 56 -7.90 -3.24 -0.81
C ASP A 56 -9.01 -3.05 0.22
N ILE A 57 -10.06 -3.87 0.20
CA ILE A 57 -11.16 -3.81 1.19
C ILE A 57 -10.63 -4.02 2.61
N GLU A 58 -9.80 -5.04 2.82
CA GLU A 58 -9.20 -5.30 4.13
C GLU A 58 -8.24 -4.19 4.56
N ARG A 59 -7.44 -3.66 3.63
CA ARG A 59 -6.58 -2.50 3.88
C ARG A 59 -7.40 -1.28 4.33
N ILE A 60 -8.50 -0.97 3.64
CA ILE A 60 -9.38 0.17 3.97
C ILE A 60 -9.98 0.02 5.36
N LYS A 61 -10.45 -1.17 5.73
CA LYS A 61 -10.99 -1.45 7.08
C LYS A 61 -9.92 -1.20 8.15
N LYS A 62 -8.70 -1.67 7.93
CA LYS A 62 -7.57 -1.48 8.85
C LYS A 62 -7.12 -0.03 8.97
N ILE A 63 -7.10 0.71 7.87
CA ILE A 63 -6.86 2.16 7.89
C ILE A 63 -7.91 2.83 8.78
N ARG A 64 -9.19 2.56 8.56
CA ARG A 64 -10.29 3.13 9.36
C ARG A 64 -10.16 2.78 10.84
N GLU A 65 -9.83 1.53 11.16
CA GLU A 65 -9.62 1.07 12.53
C GLU A 65 -8.42 1.78 13.19
N SER A 66 -7.29 1.87 12.49
CA SER A 66 -6.07 2.52 12.99
C SER A 66 -6.31 4.01 13.28
N LEU A 67 -6.93 4.74 12.34
CA LEU A 67 -7.28 6.16 12.54
C LEU A 67 -8.16 6.35 13.79
N LYS A 68 -9.14 5.47 14.01
CA LYS A 68 -10.03 5.50 15.17
C LYS A 68 -9.30 5.13 16.46
N LYS A 69 -8.54 4.03 16.47
CA LYS A 69 -7.82 3.49 17.63
C LYS A 69 -6.81 4.50 18.17
N HIS A 70 -6.02 5.09 17.28
CA HIS A 70 -4.95 6.01 17.66
C HIS A 70 -5.39 7.48 17.70
N LYS A 71 -6.64 7.78 17.33
CA LYS A 71 -7.18 9.15 17.26
C LYS A 71 -6.31 10.08 16.39
N ILE A 72 -5.83 9.55 15.27
CA ILE A 72 -4.96 10.28 14.32
C ILE A 72 -5.69 10.57 13.01
N GLY A 73 -5.24 11.61 12.32
CA GLY A 73 -5.67 11.94 10.96
C GLY A 73 -4.92 11.15 9.89
N VAL A 74 -5.43 11.22 8.65
CA VAL A 74 -4.83 10.55 7.47
C VAL A 74 -3.40 11.02 7.17
N THR A 75 -3.08 12.29 7.44
CA THR A 75 -1.72 12.83 7.25
C THR A 75 -0.73 12.16 8.19
N ALA A 76 -1.08 12.01 9.47
CA ALA A 76 -0.23 11.35 10.44
C ALA A 76 -0.01 9.87 10.08
N LEU A 77 -1.07 9.17 9.66
CA LEU A 77 -0.95 7.79 9.17
C LEU A 77 -0.05 7.70 7.94
N ARG A 78 -0.18 8.63 6.98
CA ARG A 78 0.72 8.70 5.82
C ARG A 78 2.17 8.86 6.26
N SER A 79 2.47 9.81 7.14
CA SER A 79 3.83 10.02 7.66
C SER A 79 4.40 8.78 8.34
N MET A 80 3.58 8.05 9.11
CA MET A 80 4.02 6.80 9.73
C MET A 80 4.41 5.74 8.69
N ILE A 81 3.60 5.59 7.64
CA ILE A 81 3.87 4.64 6.56
C ILE A 81 5.10 5.03 5.74
N SER A 82 5.33 6.33 5.56
CA SER A 82 6.51 6.83 4.85
C SER A 82 7.83 6.44 5.52
N MET A 83 7.81 6.09 6.81
CA MET A 83 9.01 5.63 7.54
C MET A 83 9.36 4.15 7.28
N ILE A 84 8.57 3.43 6.48
CA ILE A 84 8.87 2.02 6.15
C ILE A 84 10.18 1.97 5.33
N PRO A 85 11.23 1.28 5.82
CA PRO A 85 12.51 1.22 5.14
C PRO A 85 12.44 0.23 3.97
N CYS A 86 11.83 0.65 2.87
CA CYS A 86 11.59 -0.21 1.70
C CYS A 86 12.88 -0.85 1.19
N TRP A 87 14.00 -0.14 1.24
CA TRP A 87 15.32 -0.63 0.83
C TRP A 87 15.83 -1.80 1.68
N SER A 88 15.50 -1.83 2.97
CA SER A 88 15.87 -2.93 3.87
C SER A 88 15.04 -4.17 3.56
N ILE A 89 13.73 -3.99 3.43
CA ILE A 89 12.79 -5.06 3.10
C ILE A 89 13.10 -5.67 1.74
N LYS A 90 13.33 -4.83 0.73
CA LYS A 90 13.62 -5.25 -0.65
C LYS A 90 15.05 -5.76 -0.83
N GLY A 91 15.95 -5.52 0.11
CA GLY A 91 17.37 -5.83 -0.02
C GLY A 91 18.06 -4.99 -1.12
N CYS A 92 17.69 -3.73 -1.29
CA CYS A 92 18.27 -2.85 -2.31
C CYS A 92 19.79 -2.67 -2.05
N SER A 93 20.57 -2.79 -3.11
CA SER A 93 22.02 -2.52 -3.09
C SER A 93 22.31 -1.04 -2.79
N GLU A 94 23.55 -0.70 -2.47
CA GLU A 94 23.96 0.70 -2.31
C GLU A 94 23.71 1.51 -3.59
N SER A 95 24.05 0.95 -4.76
CA SER A 95 23.77 1.54 -6.06
C SER A 95 22.27 1.72 -6.34
N ASP A 96 21.41 0.82 -5.87
CA ASP A 96 19.96 1.01 -6.03
C ASP A 96 19.45 2.15 -5.15
N ARG A 97 19.99 2.32 -3.95
CA ARG A 97 19.58 3.35 -2.99
C ARG A 97 19.95 4.73 -3.48
N THR A 98 21.17 4.92 -3.98
CA THR A 98 21.62 6.21 -4.54
C THR A 98 20.83 6.62 -5.79
N ASN A 99 20.26 5.66 -6.52
CA ASN A 99 19.36 5.92 -7.65
C ASN A 99 17.87 5.95 -7.26
N CYS A 100 17.53 6.02 -5.97
CA CYS A 100 16.15 5.96 -5.49
C CYS A 100 15.70 7.27 -4.86
N ALA A 101 14.75 7.94 -5.51
CA ALA A 101 14.14 9.18 -5.01
C ALA A 101 13.44 9.04 -3.64
N VAL A 102 13.12 7.83 -3.19
CA VAL A 102 12.56 7.58 -1.84
C VAL A 102 13.64 7.62 -0.77
N PHE A 103 14.85 7.17 -1.11
CA PHE A 103 15.97 7.13 -0.16
C PHE A 103 16.47 8.54 0.16
N GLU A 104 16.45 9.43 -0.83
CA GLU A 104 16.88 10.83 -0.70
C GLU A 104 15.74 11.83 -0.46
N GLY A 105 14.49 11.45 -0.74
CA GLY A 105 13.36 12.37 -0.87
C GLY A 105 12.40 12.46 0.32
N ASP A 106 11.31 13.21 0.09
CA ASP A 106 10.28 13.55 1.08
C ASP A 106 9.64 12.36 1.81
N ILE A 107 8.99 12.66 2.95
CA ILE A 107 8.28 11.71 3.81
C ILE A 107 6.98 11.23 3.12
N SER A 108 7.10 10.46 2.05
CA SER A 108 6.00 9.86 1.30
C SER A 108 6.23 8.34 1.14
N PRO A 109 5.17 7.51 1.14
CA PRO A 109 5.35 6.08 0.96
C PRO A 109 6.02 5.76 -0.37
N CYS A 110 6.90 4.75 -0.40
CA CYS A 110 7.75 4.48 -1.57
C CYS A 110 6.94 4.32 -2.86
N TRP A 111 5.77 3.67 -2.78
CA TRP A 111 4.86 3.41 -3.89
C TRP A 111 4.13 4.65 -4.44
N THR A 112 4.40 5.84 -3.89
CA THR A 112 3.92 7.11 -4.46
C THR A 112 4.95 7.76 -5.38
N TYR A 113 6.15 7.20 -5.48
CA TYR A 113 7.21 7.64 -6.37
C TYR A 113 7.19 6.84 -7.67
N LYS A 114 7.69 7.46 -8.74
CA LYS A 114 8.07 6.73 -9.95
C LYS A 114 9.51 6.25 -9.77
N HIS A 115 9.71 4.94 -9.81
CA HIS A 115 11.02 4.33 -9.70
C HIS A 115 11.64 4.19 -11.08
N HIS A 116 12.89 4.59 -11.22
CA HIS A 116 13.67 4.50 -12.45
C HIS A 116 15.10 4.10 -12.12
N ASN A 117 15.73 3.31 -12.99
CA ASN A 117 17.14 2.94 -12.89
C ASN A 117 17.54 2.35 -11.52
N ASN A 118 16.66 1.54 -10.93
CA ASN A 118 16.90 0.84 -9.67
C ASN A 118 16.07 -0.45 -9.61
N PHE A 119 16.31 -1.26 -8.59
CA PHE A 119 15.60 -2.51 -8.30
C PHE A 119 14.06 -2.46 -8.45
N CYS A 120 13.43 -1.33 -8.14
CA CYS A 120 11.97 -1.20 -8.13
C CYS A 120 11.38 -0.68 -9.47
N ALA A 121 12.20 -0.36 -10.47
CA ALA A 121 11.76 0.32 -11.69
C ALA A 121 10.70 -0.46 -12.47
N ASP A 122 10.83 -1.78 -12.54
CA ASP A 122 9.93 -2.66 -13.31
C ASP A 122 8.87 -3.36 -12.43
N LEU A 123 8.81 -3.01 -11.14
CA LEU A 123 7.90 -3.65 -10.19
C LEU A 123 6.57 -2.91 -10.08
N SER A 124 5.47 -3.66 -10.12
CA SER A 124 4.17 -3.16 -9.70
C SER A 124 4.16 -2.91 -8.20
N CYS A 125 4.07 -1.64 -7.79
CA CYS A 125 3.97 -1.30 -6.38
C CYS A 125 2.73 -1.88 -5.70
N ARG A 126 1.65 -2.14 -6.45
CA ARG A 126 0.44 -2.82 -5.93
C ARG A 126 0.71 -4.27 -5.54
N ASP A 127 1.67 -4.90 -6.20
CA ASP A 127 2.07 -6.29 -5.95
C ASP A 127 3.35 -6.40 -5.10
N CYS A 128 3.94 -5.26 -4.76
CA CYS A 128 5.16 -5.17 -3.98
C CYS A 128 4.90 -5.54 -2.51
N GLU A 129 5.78 -6.37 -1.97
CA GLU A 129 5.76 -6.74 -0.55
C GLU A 129 5.79 -5.53 0.37
N VAL A 130 6.45 -4.42 0.02
CA VAL A 130 6.46 -3.20 0.84
C VAL A 130 5.07 -2.57 0.96
N TYR A 131 4.30 -2.54 -0.13
CA TYR A 131 2.91 -2.08 -0.09
C TYR A 131 2.01 -3.07 0.64
N ARG A 132 2.23 -4.37 0.39
CA ARG A 132 1.46 -5.48 0.97
C ARG A 132 1.83 -5.79 2.42
N LEU A 133 2.96 -5.28 2.93
CA LEU A 133 3.38 -5.27 4.33
C LEU A 133 2.45 -4.32 5.09
N ASN A 134 1.19 -4.71 5.20
CA ASN A 134 0.18 -3.94 5.90
C ASN A 134 -1.04 -4.76 6.30
N TYR A 135 -0.77 -5.93 6.85
CA TYR A 135 -1.81 -6.69 7.53
C TYR A 135 -2.02 -6.26 8.98
N ASN A 136 -1.14 -5.48 9.62
CA ASN A 136 -1.34 -5.02 11.01
C ASN A 136 -0.85 -3.57 11.21
N PHE A 137 -1.61 -2.61 10.67
CA PHE A 137 -1.48 -1.18 10.99
C PHE A 137 -1.67 -0.83 12.47
N THR A 138 -2.08 -1.79 13.30
CA THR A 138 -2.17 -1.65 14.74
C THR A 138 -0.82 -1.34 15.39
N ASP A 139 0.29 -1.75 14.76
CA ASP A 139 1.65 -1.50 15.23
C ASP A 139 2.63 -1.30 14.07
N ALA A 140 2.36 -0.30 13.21
CA ALA A 140 3.34 0.16 12.21
C ALA A 140 4.72 0.40 12.87
N ARG A 141 4.73 0.89 14.11
CA ARG A 141 5.93 1.01 14.96
C ARG A 141 6.63 -0.33 15.18
N GLU A 142 5.95 -1.38 15.64
CA GLU A 142 6.59 -2.68 15.86
C GLU A 142 7.08 -3.33 14.57
N THR A 143 6.33 -3.17 13.48
CA THR A 143 6.73 -3.70 12.18
C THR A 143 7.99 -3.00 11.68
N ILE A 144 8.03 -1.66 11.75
CA ILE A 144 9.23 -0.88 11.43
C ILE A 144 10.40 -1.28 12.34
N LEU A 145 10.19 -1.41 13.66
CA LEU A 145 11.23 -1.81 14.60
C LEU A 145 11.77 -3.23 14.30
N LYS A 146 10.90 -4.21 14.03
CA LYS A 146 11.30 -5.58 13.68
C LYS A 146 12.16 -5.63 12.41
N GLU A 147 11.77 -4.91 11.37
CA GLU A 147 12.52 -4.90 10.10
C GLU A 147 13.83 -4.08 10.19
N LEU A 148 13.85 -2.98 10.96
CA LEU A 148 15.09 -2.25 11.25
C LEU A 148 16.10 -3.14 12.00
N HIS A 149 15.64 -4.03 12.89
CA HIS A 149 16.51 -4.94 13.63
C HIS A 149 16.96 -6.18 12.82
N ARG A 150 16.30 -6.54 11.72
CA ARG A 150 16.74 -7.63 10.81
C ARG A 150 17.88 -7.21 9.89
N GLY A 151 17.97 -5.92 9.51
CA GLY A 151 19.02 -5.39 8.63
C GLY A 151 20.37 -5.10 9.31
N ASN A 152 20.47 -5.25 10.63
CA ASN A 152 21.70 -5.07 11.43
C ASN A 152 22.38 -6.39 11.84
N ARG A 153 22.07 -7.50 11.15
CA ARG A 153 22.62 -8.82 11.42
C ARG A 153 23.31 -9.41 10.21
#